data_AF-A0AAQ5XPH1-F1
#
_entry.id   AF-A0AAQ5XPH1-F1
#
_cell.length_a   1.000
_cell.length_b   1.000
_cell.length_c   1.000
_cell.angle_alpha   90.00
_cell.angle_beta   90.00
_cell.angle_gamma   90.00
#
_symmetry.space_group_name_H-M   'P 1'
#
loop_
_entity.id
_entity.type
_entity.pdbx_description
1 polymer ?
#
loop_
_entity_poly.entity_id
_entity_poly.type
_entity_poly.pdbx_seq_one_letter_code
_entity_poly.pdbx_strand_id
1 'polypeptide(L)'
;MCAASEKDLYAVLGASPCDTVQQLRHRYQLLALQYHPDRLGGQCSSEAESGVKKFLEVDAAWKILSDENTRRQYDLQKRAQELKQDGPVDSTVCLEDMTWNQDECIYTYYCRCGGGFSVTEEEVDKETQRALHNDEEEESEDGQNRGVVVGCDTCSLSVYVTWPLQRLKC
;
A
#
# COMPACT_ATOMS: atom_id res chain seq x y z
N MET A 1 -16.49 -2.45 2.12
CA MET A 1 -16.50 -1.47 1.01
C MET A 1 -16.04 -0.09 1.51
N CYS A 2 -15.05 0.52 0.85
CA CYS A 2 -14.79 1.98 0.67
C CYS A 2 -13.29 2.21 0.35
N ALA A 3 -12.86 1.80 -0.84
CA ALA A 3 -11.61 2.27 -1.42
C ALA A 3 -11.87 3.65 -2.06
N ALA A 4 -11.67 4.71 -1.30
CA ALA A 4 -11.44 6.01 -1.93
C ALA A 4 -10.05 5.92 -2.54
N SER A 5 -9.92 6.06 -3.86
CA SER A 5 -8.62 6.32 -4.50
C SER A 5 -7.93 7.41 -3.68
N GLU A 6 -6.85 7.04 -2.99
CA GLU A 6 -6.04 7.96 -2.19
C GLU A 6 -5.50 8.98 -3.17
N LYS A 7 -6.21 10.11 -3.31
CA LYS A 7 -5.76 11.23 -4.14
C LYS A 7 -4.37 11.57 -3.63
N ASP A 8 -3.37 11.44 -4.50
CA ASP A 8 -2.00 11.81 -4.20
C ASP A 8 -1.97 13.16 -3.50
N LEU A 9 -1.44 13.21 -2.27
CA LEU A 9 -1.41 14.44 -1.48
C LEU A 9 -0.66 15.55 -2.24
N TYR A 10 0.37 15.15 -2.99
CA TYR A 10 1.09 16.02 -3.91
C TYR A 10 0.16 16.58 -5.01
N ALA A 11 -0.70 15.74 -5.62
CA ALA A 11 -1.67 16.19 -6.62
C ALA A 11 -2.71 17.16 -6.06
N VAL A 12 -3.14 16.99 -4.80
CA VAL A 12 -4.06 17.91 -4.11
C VAL A 12 -3.46 19.31 -3.96
N LEU A 13 -2.16 19.40 -3.66
CA LEU A 13 -1.41 20.67 -3.64
C LEU A 13 -0.94 21.12 -5.04
N GLY A 14 -1.14 20.29 -6.07
CA GLY A 14 -0.57 20.45 -7.40
C GLY A 14 0.96 20.44 -7.42
N ALA A 15 1.59 19.86 -6.40
CA ALA A 15 3.03 19.78 -6.21
C ALA A 15 3.60 18.48 -6.80
N SER A 16 4.92 18.47 -6.99
CA SER A 16 5.68 17.27 -7.33
C SER A 16 6.22 16.60 -6.07
N PRO A 17 6.38 15.26 -6.03
CA PRO A 17 7.10 14.58 -4.94
C PRO A 17 8.56 15.00 -4.82
N CYS A 18 9.13 15.68 -5.82
CA CYS A 18 10.47 16.26 -5.76
C CYS A 18 10.50 17.69 -5.19
N ASP A 19 9.34 18.31 -4.93
CA ASP A 19 9.28 19.69 -4.45
C ASP A 19 9.76 19.79 -2.99
N THR A 20 10.45 20.89 -2.71
CA THR A 20 10.90 21.23 -1.36
C THR A 20 9.74 21.69 -0.48
N VAL A 21 9.87 21.54 0.85
CA VAL A 21 8.83 21.98 1.81
C VAL A 21 8.49 23.47 1.65
N GLN A 22 9.46 24.31 1.25
CA GLN A 22 9.21 25.72 0.96
C GLN A 22 8.29 25.93 -0.26
N GLN A 23 8.48 25.15 -1.32
CA GLN A 23 7.61 25.19 -2.50
C GLN A 23 6.20 24.69 -2.15
N LEU A 24 6.11 23.58 -1.41
CA LEU A 24 4.83 23.06 -0.90
C LEU A 24 4.09 24.11 -0.05
N ARG A 25 4.81 24.83 0.83
CA ARG A 25 4.26 25.89 1.67
C ARG A 25 3.69 27.04 0.84
N HIS A 26 4.43 27.46 -0.18
CA HIS A 26 4.01 28.53 -1.06
C HIS A 26 2.72 28.16 -1.81
N ARG A 27 2.65 26.93 -2.33
CA ARG A 27 1.45 26.42 -3.01
C ARG A 27 0.25 26.30 -2.05
N TYR A 28 0.48 25.80 -0.84
CA TYR A 28 -0.54 25.76 0.20
C TYR A 28 -1.11 27.15 0.49
N GLN A 29 -0.26 28.17 0.65
CA GLN A 29 -0.70 29.54 0.90
C GLN A 29 -1.57 30.10 -0.24
N LEU A 30 -1.19 29.84 -1.50
CA LEU A 30 -1.98 30.27 -2.66
C LEU A 30 -3.35 29.59 -2.70
N LEU A 31 -3.40 28.29 -2.47
CA LEU A 31 -4.64 27.51 -2.47
C LEU A 31 -5.54 27.88 -1.28
N ALA A 32 -4.95 28.08 -0.09
CA ALA A 32 -5.67 28.51 1.10
C ALA A 32 -6.33 29.88 0.90
N LEU A 33 -5.64 30.83 0.23
CA LEU A 33 -6.21 32.13 -0.12
C LEU A 33 -7.27 32.07 -1.22
N GLN A 34 -7.19 31.08 -2.10
CA GLN A 34 -8.17 30.87 -3.16
C GLN A 34 -9.47 30.25 -2.62
N TYR A 35 -9.36 29.30 -1.69
CA TYR A 35 -10.48 28.55 -1.14
C TYR A 35 -10.91 29.00 0.26
N HIS A 36 -10.42 30.16 0.74
CA HIS A 36 -10.75 30.65 2.08
C HIS A 36 -12.26 30.88 2.24
N PRO A 37 -12.90 30.39 3.31
CA PRO A 37 -14.35 30.51 3.51
C PRO A 37 -14.81 31.97 3.58
N ASP A 38 -13.97 32.90 4.03
CA ASP A 38 -14.28 34.35 4.04
C ASP A 38 -14.49 34.93 2.62
N ARG A 39 -13.73 34.44 1.62
CA ARG A 39 -13.92 34.87 0.22
C ARG A 39 -15.13 34.20 -0.44
N LEU A 40 -15.52 33.02 0.06
CA LEU A 40 -16.67 32.26 -0.40
C LEU A 40 -17.97 32.65 0.32
N GLY A 41 -17.87 33.23 1.53
CA GLY A 41 -19.00 33.61 2.40
C GLY A 41 -19.86 34.76 1.90
N GLY A 42 -19.49 35.38 0.77
CA GLY A 42 -20.36 36.31 0.03
C GLY A 42 -21.20 35.65 -1.08
N GLN A 43 -21.00 34.36 -1.36
CA GLN A 43 -21.65 33.63 -2.45
C GLN A 43 -22.39 32.40 -1.91
N CYS A 44 -23.71 32.50 -1.72
CA CYS A 44 -24.59 31.35 -1.46
C CYS A 44 -24.73 30.53 -2.75
N SER A 45 -23.76 29.70 -3.07
CA SER A 45 -23.74 28.87 -4.29
C SER A 45 -23.02 27.56 -4.01
N SER A 46 -23.35 26.48 -4.74
CA SER A 46 -22.66 25.17 -4.63
C SER A 46 -21.13 25.25 -4.82
N GLU A 47 -20.65 26.33 -5.43
CA GLU A 47 -19.24 26.70 -5.54
C GLU A 47 -18.57 26.91 -4.16
N ALA A 48 -19.30 27.47 -3.18
CA ALA A 48 -18.80 27.72 -1.83
C ALA A 48 -18.61 26.41 -1.05
N GLU A 49 -19.57 25.48 -1.16
CA GLU A 49 -19.46 24.15 -0.54
C GLU A 49 -18.29 23.35 -1.13
N SER A 50 -18.12 23.42 -2.46
CA SER A 50 -16.99 22.80 -3.15
C SER A 50 -15.65 23.44 -2.79
N GLY A 51 -15.62 24.76 -2.58
CA GLY A 51 -14.44 25.48 -2.12
C GLY A 51 -14.01 25.09 -0.71
N VAL A 52 -14.95 24.99 0.22
CA VAL A 52 -14.67 24.51 1.59
C VAL A 52 -14.14 23.07 1.57
N LYS A 53 -14.72 22.19 0.74
CA LYS A 53 -14.22 20.81 0.58
C LYS A 53 -12.79 20.77 0.04
N LYS A 54 -12.48 21.58 -0.98
CA LYS A 54 -11.11 21.67 -1.52
C LYS A 54 -10.13 22.23 -0.49
N PHE A 55 -10.54 23.21 0.31
CA PHE A 55 -9.71 23.74 1.40
C PHE A 55 -9.35 22.64 2.42
N LEU A 56 -10.33 21.84 2.83
CA LEU A 56 -10.12 20.70 3.74
C LEU A 56 -9.16 19.67 3.14
N GLU A 57 -9.30 19.33 1.85
CA GLU A 57 -8.38 18.42 1.15
C GLU A 57 -6.94 18.97 1.13
N VAL A 58 -6.78 20.25 0.81
CA VAL A 58 -5.46 20.94 0.79
C VAL A 58 -4.84 21.02 2.18
N ASP A 59 -5.62 21.30 3.21
CA ASP A 59 -5.15 21.36 4.60
C ASP A 59 -4.71 19.99 5.12
N ALA A 60 -5.46 18.95 4.81
CA ALA A 60 -5.09 17.57 5.14
C ALA A 60 -3.78 17.16 4.45
N ALA A 61 -3.61 17.48 3.17
CA ALA A 61 -2.38 17.21 2.43
C ALA A 61 -1.18 17.97 3.00
N TRP A 62 -1.35 19.25 3.34
CA TRP A 62 -0.30 20.06 3.94
C TRP A 62 0.12 19.54 5.32
N LYS A 63 -0.81 19.10 6.18
CA LYS A 63 -0.47 18.50 7.49
C LYS A 63 0.49 17.33 7.37
N ILE A 64 0.34 16.49 6.34
CA ILE A 64 1.19 15.31 6.13
C ILE A 64 2.49 15.68 5.43
N LEU A 65 2.46 16.60 4.45
CA LEU A 65 3.63 16.95 3.64
C LEU A 65 4.50 18.08 4.23
N SER A 66 4.03 18.78 5.26
CA SER A 66 4.75 19.89 5.89
C SER A 66 5.92 19.45 6.75
N ASP A 67 5.82 18.29 7.40
CA ASP A 67 6.88 17.71 8.21
C ASP A 67 7.59 16.59 7.45
N GLU A 68 8.92 16.57 7.56
CA GLU A 68 9.76 15.64 6.79
C GLU A 68 9.56 14.18 7.23
N ASN A 69 9.27 13.94 8.51
CA ASN A 69 9.03 12.60 9.04
C ASN A 69 7.68 12.07 8.55
N THR A 70 6.61 12.87 8.63
CA THR A 70 5.28 12.46 8.14
C THR A 70 5.25 12.30 6.63
N ARG A 71 5.97 13.15 5.89
CA ARG A 71 6.17 13.01 4.44
C ARG A 71 6.87 11.69 4.11
N ARG A 72 7.96 11.38 4.80
CA ARG A 72 8.69 10.13 4.61
C ARG A 72 7.82 8.91 4.89
N GLN A 73 7.03 8.94 5.97
CA GLN A 73 6.10 7.85 6.29
C GLN A 73 5.04 7.67 5.21
N TYR A 74 4.47 8.77 4.72
CA TYR A 74 3.53 8.76 3.59
C TYR A 74 4.17 8.17 2.33
N ASP A 75 5.37 8.61 1.97
CA ASP A 75 6.09 8.10 0.79
C ASP A 75 6.42 6.61 0.92
N LEU A 76 6.79 6.14 2.12
CA LEU A 76 7.03 4.72 2.41
C LEU A 76 5.75 3.90 2.32
N GLN A 77 4.64 4.38 2.87
CA GLN A 77 3.34 3.73 2.81
C GLN A 77 2.85 3.62 1.37
N LYS A 78 2.94 4.72 0.61
CA LYS A 78 2.59 4.76 -0.81
C LYS A 78 3.42 3.74 -1.59
N ARG A 79 4.74 3.72 -1.40
CA ARG A 79 5.62 2.74 -2.05
C ARG A 79 5.26 1.30 -1.68
N ALA A 80 4.94 1.05 -0.41
CA ALA A 80 4.53 -0.28 0.04
C ALA A 80 3.16 -0.69 -0.54
N GLN A 81 2.27 0.25 -0.77
CA GLN A 81 0.97 0.01 -1.41
C GLN A 81 1.11 -0.22 -2.92
N GLU A 82 1.97 0.54 -3.61
CA GLU A 82 2.31 0.33 -5.02
C GLU A 82 2.93 -1.06 -5.23
N LEU A 83 3.82 -1.50 -4.34
CA LEU A 83 4.39 -2.85 -4.36
C LEU A 83 3.34 -3.95 -4.17
N LYS A 84 2.20 -3.65 -3.54
CA LYS A 84 1.07 -4.57 -3.39
C LYS A 84 0.12 -4.55 -4.58
N GLN A 85 0.14 -3.52 -5.42
CA GLN A 85 -0.92 -3.24 -6.39
C GLN A 85 -0.59 -3.54 -7.87
N ASP A 86 0.64 -3.84 -8.27
CA ASP A 86 0.91 -4.05 -9.71
C ASP A 86 1.83 -5.24 -10.01
N GLY A 87 1.25 -6.28 -10.61
CA GLY A 87 1.97 -7.32 -11.34
C GLY A 87 1.17 -8.64 -11.43
N PRO A 88 0.98 -9.23 -12.63
CA PRO A 88 0.62 -10.65 -12.71
C PRO A 88 1.76 -11.40 -12.04
N VAL A 89 1.41 -12.15 -11.01
CA VAL A 89 2.36 -13.08 -10.38
C VAL A 89 2.96 -13.94 -11.50
N ASP A 90 4.29 -13.95 -11.63
CA ASP A 90 4.97 -14.66 -12.72
C ASP A 90 4.64 -16.16 -12.68
N SER A 91 4.44 -16.71 -11.49
CA SER A 91 3.99 -18.08 -11.24
C SER A 91 3.46 -18.24 -9.80
N THR A 92 2.48 -19.13 -9.61
CA THR A 92 2.07 -19.60 -8.28
C THR A 92 2.92 -20.82 -7.91
N VAL A 93 3.48 -20.82 -6.70
CA VAL A 93 4.34 -21.89 -6.18
C VAL A 93 3.73 -22.43 -4.89
N CYS A 94 3.66 -23.75 -4.71
CA CYS A 94 3.23 -24.31 -3.43
C CYS A 94 4.39 -24.27 -2.43
N LEU A 95 4.11 -23.96 -1.16
CA LEU A 95 5.10 -23.94 -0.08
C LEU A 95 5.76 -25.31 0.11
N GLU A 96 5.04 -26.38 -0.17
CA GLU A 96 5.55 -27.77 -0.18
C GLU A 96 6.60 -28.01 -1.27
N ASP A 97 6.58 -27.23 -2.36
CA ASP A 97 7.55 -27.32 -3.46
C ASP A 97 8.82 -26.48 -3.20
N MET A 98 8.88 -25.75 -2.08
CA MET A 98 10.03 -24.94 -1.71
C MET A 98 11.07 -25.75 -0.93
N THR A 99 12.34 -25.35 -1.06
CA THR A 99 13.43 -25.94 -0.27
C THR A 99 13.42 -25.35 1.12
N TRP A 100 13.20 -26.17 2.15
CA TRP A 100 13.24 -25.74 3.56
C TRP A 100 14.65 -25.78 4.12
N ASN A 101 15.08 -24.68 4.74
CA ASN A 101 16.30 -24.59 5.54
C ASN A 101 15.94 -24.63 7.03
N GLN A 102 16.39 -25.67 7.73
CA GLN A 102 16.09 -25.91 9.15
C GLN A 102 16.83 -24.96 10.10
N ASP A 103 18.03 -24.49 9.73
CA ASP A 103 18.84 -23.62 10.60
C ASP A 103 18.34 -22.18 10.62
N GLU A 104 17.76 -21.73 9.51
CA GLU A 104 17.26 -20.36 9.32
C GLU A 104 15.72 -20.28 9.29
N CYS A 105 15.03 -21.40 9.46
CA CYS A 105 13.58 -21.53 9.40
C CYS A 105 12.94 -20.82 8.20
N ILE A 106 13.50 -21.03 7.01
CA ILE A 106 13.12 -20.32 5.77
C ILE A 106 12.87 -21.28 4.61
N TYR A 107 11.77 -21.06 3.89
CA TYR A 107 11.43 -21.70 2.63
C TYR A 107 12.04 -20.89 1.49
N THR A 108 12.84 -21.54 0.65
CA THR A 108 13.52 -20.92 -0.49
C THR A 108 13.10 -21.57 -1.80
N TYR A 109 12.72 -20.78 -2.79
CA TYR A 109 12.46 -21.20 -4.16
C TYR A 109 13.42 -20.51 -5.10
N TYR A 110 13.99 -21.23 -6.06
CA TYR A 110 15.02 -20.67 -6.94
C TYR A 110 14.40 -20.01 -8.17
N CYS A 111 14.81 -18.77 -8.42
CA CYS A 111 14.45 -18.03 -9.61
C CYS A 111 15.36 -18.41 -10.79
N ARG A 112 14.83 -18.34 -12.02
CA ARG A 112 15.59 -18.61 -13.27
C ARG A 112 16.77 -17.65 -13.49
N CYS A 113 16.80 -16.50 -12.81
CA CYS A 113 17.92 -15.57 -12.85
C CYS A 113 19.11 -15.98 -11.95
N GLY A 114 18.95 -17.01 -11.12
CA GLY A 114 19.93 -17.43 -10.11
C GLY A 114 19.72 -16.83 -8.71
N GLY A 115 18.75 -15.94 -8.54
CA GLY A 115 18.30 -15.45 -7.23
C GLY A 115 17.32 -16.41 -6.53
N GLY A 116 16.91 -16.06 -5.31
CA GLY A 116 15.92 -16.81 -4.53
C GLY A 116 14.64 -16.01 -4.30
N PHE A 117 13.58 -16.74 -4.00
CA PHE A 117 12.37 -16.24 -3.33
C PHE A 117 12.35 -16.90 -1.95
N SER A 118 12.31 -16.08 -0.90
CA SER A 118 12.51 -16.56 0.46
C SER A 118 11.31 -16.18 1.34
N VAL A 119 10.75 -17.16 2.07
CA VAL A 119 9.61 -16.97 2.98
C VAL A 119 9.93 -17.61 4.32
N THR A 120 9.89 -16.86 5.40
CA THR A 120 10.12 -17.41 6.74
C THR A 120 8.88 -18.12 7.27
N GLU A 121 9.05 -19.12 8.13
CA GLU A 121 7.92 -19.80 8.78
C GLU A 121 7.03 -18.81 9.56
N GLU A 122 7.63 -17.80 10.20
CA GLU A 122 6.85 -16.76 10.88
C GLU A 122 5.94 -15.96 9.93
N GLU A 123 6.39 -15.71 8.69
CA GLU A 123 5.59 -15.01 7.68
C GLU A 123 4.36 -15.82 7.28
N VAL A 124 4.57 -17.13 7.10
CA VAL A 124 3.54 -18.11 6.79
C VAL A 124 2.51 -18.17 7.91
N ASP A 125 2.97 -18.25 9.16
CA ASP A 125 2.10 -18.30 10.34
C ASP A 125 1.31 -16.99 10.53
N LYS A 126 1.96 -15.83 10.39
CA LYS A 126 1.29 -14.52 10.48
C LYS A 126 0.20 -14.36 9.44
N GLU A 127 0.46 -14.76 8.20
CA GLU A 127 -0.52 -14.65 7.11
C GLU A 127 -1.66 -15.68 7.29
N THR A 128 -1.36 -16.88 7.80
CA THR A 128 -2.36 -17.86 8.20
C THR A 128 -3.28 -17.31 9.29
N GLN A 129 -2.72 -16.66 10.32
CA GLN A 129 -3.46 -16.06 11.42
C GLN A 129 -4.35 -14.89 10.97
N ARG A 130 -3.85 -14.01 10.11
CA ARG A 130 -4.63 -12.91 9.53
C ARG A 130 -5.85 -13.43 8.79
N ALA A 131 -5.68 -14.50 8.05
CA ALA A 131 -6.73 -15.05 7.22
C ALA A 131 -7.83 -15.77 8.02
N LEU A 132 -7.51 -16.29 9.22
CA LEU A 132 -8.50 -16.83 10.18
C LEU A 132 -9.24 -15.74 10.96
N HIS A 133 -8.76 -14.49 10.92
CA HIS A 133 -9.40 -13.36 11.60
C HIS A 133 -10.36 -12.57 10.70
N ASN A 134 -10.33 -12.83 9.39
CA ASN A 134 -11.12 -12.13 8.36
C ASN A 134 -12.35 -12.93 7.88
N ASP A 135 -12.80 -13.98 8.59
CA ASP A 135 -13.97 -14.80 8.22
C ASP A 135 -15.34 -14.11 8.50
N GLU A 136 -15.49 -12.85 8.09
CA GLU A 136 -16.80 -12.26 7.78
C GLU A 136 -16.69 -11.58 6.40
N GLU A 137 -17.34 -12.19 5.39
CA GLU A 137 -17.53 -11.73 4.00
C GLU A 137 -16.46 -12.13 2.95
N GLU A 138 -16.55 -13.37 2.43
CA GLU A 138 -16.82 -13.70 1.01
C GLU A 138 -16.43 -15.18 0.74
N GLU A 139 -17.44 -16.06 0.73
CA GLU A 139 -17.30 -17.43 0.21
C GLU A 139 -17.19 -17.39 -1.32
N SER A 140 -15.96 -17.41 -1.83
CA SER A 140 -15.67 -17.82 -3.21
C SER A 140 -15.25 -19.29 -3.21
N GLU A 141 -15.85 -20.10 -4.10
CA GLU A 141 -15.84 -21.57 -4.19
C GLU A 141 -14.47 -22.24 -4.49
N ASP A 142 -13.33 -21.61 -4.18
CA ASP A 142 -11.96 -22.17 -4.28
C ASP A 142 -11.24 -22.16 -2.90
N GLY A 143 -11.98 -22.48 -1.85
CA GLY A 143 -11.57 -22.34 -0.45
C GLY A 143 -10.60 -23.40 0.09
N GLN A 144 -9.34 -23.44 -0.34
CA GLN A 144 -8.36 -24.30 0.36
C GLN A 144 -6.93 -23.77 0.56
N ASN A 145 -6.47 -22.74 -0.18
CA ASN A 145 -5.06 -22.31 -0.12
C ASN A 145 -4.91 -20.83 0.28
N ARG A 146 -4.06 -20.54 1.29
CA ARG A 146 -3.56 -19.20 1.63
C ARG A 146 -2.26 -18.93 0.91
N GLY A 147 -1.83 -17.69 0.80
CA GLY A 147 -0.53 -17.40 0.22
C GLY A 147 0.00 -16.00 0.47
N VAL A 148 1.27 -15.80 0.13
CA VAL A 148 1.98 -14.52 0.23
C VAL A 148 2.74 -14.26 -1.07
N VAL A 149 2.81 -12.99 -1.47
CA VAL A 149 3.62 -12.57 -2.63
C VAL A 149 5.06 -12.33 -2.18
N VAL A 150 6.00 -12.93 -2.90
CA VAL A 150 7.43 -12.89 -2.59
C VAL A 150 8.18 -12.42 -3.83
N GLY A 151 9.03 -11.41 -3.65
CA GLY A 151 9.91 -10.90 -4.71
C GLY A 151 11.20 -11.71 -4.79
N CYS A 152 11.80 -11.77 -5.98
CA CYS A 152 13.13 -12.32 -6.14
C CYS A 152 14.18 -11.33 -5.61
N ASP A 153 15.20 -11.84 -4.91
CA ASP A 153 16.30 -11.00 -4.40
C ASP A 153 17.18 -10.38 -5.49
N THR A 154 17.09 -10.88 -6.72
CA THR A 154 18.02 -10.56 -7.83
C THR A 154 17.33 -9.94 -9.05
N CYS A 155 16.01 -10.06 -9.20
CA CYS A 155 15.29 -9.49 -10.33
C CYS A 155 13.90 -8.96 -9.91
N SER A 156 13.17 -8.36 -10.85
CA SER A 156 11.83 -7.81 -10.60
C SER A 156 10.70 -8.85 -10.64
N LEU A 157 11.02 -10.15 -10.66
CA LEU A 157 10.00 -11.20 -10.65
C LEU A 157 9.41 -11.36 -9.25
N SER A 158 8.12 -11.65 -9.20
CA SER A 158 7.40 -12.02 -7.99
C SER A 158 6.61 -13.30 -8.20
N VAL A 159 6.60 -14.15 -7.18
CA VAL A 159 5.81 -15.39 -7.15
C VAL A 159 4.81 -15.34 -6.00
N TYR A 160 3.71 -16.07 -6.14
CA TYR A 160 2.70 -16.21 -5.10
C TYR A 160 2.87 -17.58 -4.48
N VAL A 161 3.38 -17.59 -3.26
CA VAL A 161 3.63 -18.82 -2.51
C VAL A 161 2.34 -19.20 -1.80
N THR A 162 1.80 -20.40 -2.05
CA THR A 162 0.53 -20.87 -1.47
C THR A 162 0.69 -22.11 -0.59
N TRP A 163 -0.14 -22.25 0.43
CA TRP A 163 -0.18 -23.41 1.34
C TRP A 163 -1.61 -23.73 1.79
N PRO A 164 -1.91 -24.99 2.15
CA PRO A 164 -3.23 -25.38 2.61
C PRO A 164 -3.55 -24.78 3.99
N LEU A 165 -4.83 -24.42 4.19
CA LEU A 165 -5.36 -23.91 5.47
C LEU A 165 -5.24 -24.89 6.65
N GLN A 166 -5.26 -26.19 6.35
CA GLN A 166 -5.04 -27.25 7.33
C GLN A 166 -3.57 -27.66 7.33
N ARG A 167 -2.71 -26.93 8.06
CA ARG A 167 -1.44 -27.52 8.52
C ARG A 167 -1.79 -28.62 9.52
N LEU A 168 -2.04 -29.84 9.03
CA LEU A 168 -2.02 -31.05 9.84
C LEU A 168 -0.62 -31.12 10.45
N LYS A 169 -0.51 -30.71 11.71
CA LYS A 169 0.62 -31.07 12.58
C LYS A 169 0.73 -32.59 12.55
N CYS A 170 1.75 -33.11 11.89
CA CYS A 170 2.25 -34.46 12.16
C CYS A 170 3.29 -34.35 13.29
#